data_AF-A0A8C7J264-F1
#
_entry.id   AF-A0A8C7J264-F1
#
_cell.length_a   1.000
_cell.length_b   1.000
_cell.length_c   1.000
_cell.angle_alpha   90.00
_cell.angle_beta   90.00
_cell.angle_gamma   90.00
#
_symmetry.space_group_name_H-M   'P 1'
#
loop_
_entity.id
_entity.type
_entity.pdbx_description
1 polymer ?
#
loop_
_entity_poly.entity_id
_entity_poly.type
_entity_poly.pdbx_seq_one_letter_code
_entity_poly.pdbx_strand_id
1 'polypeptide(L)'
;MAAAIFRIDQNTGQLTVSVLLDREQQDVHRLTVVGTLRYMADVDCEKQERYELDLLATNNGRPSPLTSVARVTVFIEDVNDNQPQVILPSSNLSCLTISKGTTTGTMVTKIYAIDEDSGLNSEIKYTIAASSSPFQLDARSSNVTLAQRLMAPLHTTVWVNLLVNDTLEPCHLETLPRSLPYRLAQTPSEKPAETPACDRHARLILLVGLGIMVASLCLFLVTVVLYMKQRKRSRGERQQRRGVNENQIPLRIQERYSSGEAL
;
A
#
# COMPACT_ATOMS: atom_id res chain seq x y z
N MET A 1 24.89 68.79 18.69
CA MET A 1 24.05 67.73 18.08
C MET A 1 22.61 68.00 18.47
N ALA A 2 21.67 68.00 17.52
CA ALA A 2 20.26 68.16 17.84
C ALA A 2 19.76 66.93 18.62
N ALA A 3 19.04 67.15 19.72
CA ALA A 3 18.44 66.06 20.47
C ALA A 3 17.32 65.40 19.64
N ALA A 4 17.27 64.07 19.61
CA ALA A 4 16.19 63.35 18.94
C ALA A 4 14.84 63.63 19.62
N ILE A 5 13.86 64.08 18.82
CA ILE A 5 12.47 64.36 19.23
C ILE A 5 11.80 63.09 19.76
N PHE A 6 12.10 61.95 19.15
CA PHE A 6 11.58 60.63 19.52
C PHE A 6 12.67 59.78 20.15
N ARG A 7 12.33 59.02 21.17
CA ARG A 7 13.21 58.04 21.82
C ARG A 7 12.48 56.74 22.06
N ILE A 8 13.11 55.63 21.70
CA ILE A 8 12.61 54.28 21.99
C ILE A 8 13.43 53.71 23.15
N ASP A 9 12.76 53.30 24.21
CA ASP A 9 13.38 52.50 25.27
C ASP A 9 13.66 51.10 24.74
N GLN A 10 14.93 50.68 24.77
CA GLN A 10 15.38 49.42 24.16
C GLN A 10 14.94 48.16 24.92
N ASN A 11 14.50 48.28 26.17
CA ASN A 11 14.11 47.15 27.01
C ASN A 11 12.59 46.96 27.04
N THR A 12 11.83 48.04 26.91
CA THR A 12 10.37 48.05 27.01
C THR A 12 9.67 48.32 25.68
N GLY A 13 10.40 48.76 24.65
CA GLY A 13 9.83 49.16 23.36
C GLY A 13 9.02 50.46 23.42
N GLN A 14 9.00 51.16 24.56
CA GLN A 14 8.20 52.36 24.75
C GLN A 14 8.76 53.52 23.91
N LEU A 15 7.94 54.06 23.03
CA LEU A 15 8.23 55.27 22.27
C LEU A 15 7.83 56.50 23.10
N THR A 16 8.79 57.37 23.38
CA THR A 16 8.62 58.62 24.12
C THR A 16 8.98 59.82 23.26
N VAL A 17 8.31 60.94 23.51
CA VAL A 17 8.59 62.21 22.83
C VAL A 17 9.23 63.17 23.83
N SER A 18 10.37 63.75 23.47
CA SER A 18 11.17 64.63 24.34
C SER A 18 10.70 66.09 24.33
N VAL A 19 9.85 66.45 23.38
CA VAL A 19 9.28 67.79 23.21
C VAL A 19 7.79 67.70 22.89
N LEU A 20 7.05 68.79 23.14
CA LEU A 20 5.67 68.88 22.70
C LEU A 20 5.64 68.96 21.16
N LEU A 21 4.82 68.13 20.53
CA LEU A 21 4.58 68.17 19.09
C LEU A 21 3.45 69.17 18.83
N ASP A 22 3.73 70.19 18.05
CA ASP A 22 2.80 71.25 17.70
C ASP A 22 2.44 71.12 16.22
N ARG A 23 1.17 70.80 15.94
CA ARG A 23 0.64 70.63 14.58
C ARG A 23 0.74 71.93 13.78
N GLU A 24 0.66 73.10 14.42
CA GLU A 24 0.81 74.38 13.74
C GLU A 24 2.25 74.65 13.31
N GLN A 25 3.24 73.99 13.94
CA GLN A 25 4.65 74.07 13.55
C GLN A 25 5.04 73.00 12.54
N GLN A 26 4.59 71.76 12.75
CA GLN A 26 4.89 70.64 11.88
C GLN A 26 3.72 69.64 11.91
N ASP A 27 3.10 69.45 10.76
CA ASP A 27 1.94 68.58 10.57
C ASP A 27 2.32 67.10 10.50
N VAL A 28 3.53 66.79 10.02
CA VAL A 28 4.02 65.42 9.84
C VAL A 28 5.38 65.20 10.50
N HIS A 29 5.45 64.23 11.40
CA HIS A 29 6.71 63.71 11.94
C HIS A 29 6.97 62.30 11.40
N ARG A 30 8.18 62.07 10.88
CA ARG A 30 8.61 60.77 10.38
C ARG A 30 9.54 60.11 11.40
N LEU A 31 9.13 58.95 11.91
CA LEU A 31 9.98 58.06 12.69
C LEU A 31 10.54 56.98 11.76
N THR A 32 11.86 56.84 11.70
CA THR A 32 12.52 55.71 11.04
C THR A 32 13.05 54.78 12.11
N VAL A 33 12.43 53.61 12.25
CA VAL A 33 12.92 52.54 13.12
C VAL A 33 13.91 51.72 12.32
N VAL A 34 15.18 51.72 12.73
CA VAL A 34 16.22 50.86 12.14
C VAL A 34 16.49 49.73 13.10
N GLY A 35 16.06 48.52 12.75
CA GLY A 35 16.45 47.31 13.46
C GLY A 35 17.92 47.00 13.17
N THR A 36 18.71 46.75 14.20
CA THR A 36 20.06 46.18 14.04
C THR A 36 20.03 44.77 14.60
N LEU A 37 20.13 43.77 13.73
CA LEU A 37 20.24 42.38 14.15
C LEU A 37 21.61 42.20 14.81
N ARG A 38 21.62 42.02 16.14
CA ARG A 38 22.87 41.80 16.91
C ARG A 38 23.26 40.33 16.99
N TYR A 39 22.33 39.42 16.73
CA TYR A 39 22.54 37.98 16.64
C TYR A 39 21.87 37.48 15.36
N MET A 40 22.66 37.20 14.32
CA MET A 40 22.15 36.56 13.10
C MET A 40 21.86 35.07 13.32
N ALA A 41 22.47 34.45 14.35
CA ALA A 41 22.40 33.00 14.56
C ALA A 41 21.02 32.47 14.97
N ASP A 42 20.10 33.33 15.43
CA ASP A 42 18.75 32.95 15.85
C ASP A 42 17.65 33.43 14.87
N VAL A 43 18.03 34.14 13.80
CA VAL A 43 17.07 34.56 12.76
C VAL A 43 17.10 33.50 11.68
N ASP A 44 16.00 32.75 11.60
CA ASP A 44 15.84 31.58 10.75
C ASP A 44 14.39 31.64 10.23
N CYS A 45 14.24 31.71 8.90
CA CYS A 45 12.95 31.92 8.24
C CYS A 45 12.04 30.70 8.43
N GLU A 46 12.63 29.52 8.46
CA GLU A 46 12.00 28.21 8.60
C GLU A 46 11.41 28.05 10.00
N LYS A 47 12.03 28.69 11.00
CA LYS A 47 11.48 28.79 12.37
C LYS A 47 10.45 29.89 12.51
N GLN A 48 10.70 31.08 11.96
CA GLN A 48 9.81 32.23 12.12
C GLN A 48 9.91 33.25 10.97
N GLU A 49 8.94 33.17 10.05
CA GLU A 49 8.82 34.03 8.86
C GLU A 49 8.56 35.52 9.16
N ARG A 50 8.03 35.86 10.35
CA ARG A 50 7.69 37.24 10.71
C ARG A 50 7.67 37.52 12.20
N TYR A 51 7.93 38.79 12.52
CA TYR A 51 7.80 39.36 13.86
C TYR A 51 6.76 40.48 13.84
N GLU A 52 5.84 40.45 14.81
CA GLU A 52 4.86 41.52 15.02
C GLU A 52 5.21 42.30 16.28
N LEU A 53 5.33 43.62 16.14
CA LEU A 53 5.63 44.54 17.23
C LEU A 53 4.51 45.57 17.34
N ASP A 54 3.89 45.66 18.50
CA ASP A 54 2.94 46.72 18.81
C ASP A 54 3.68 47.90 19.44
N LEU A 55 3.71 49.03 18.74
CA LEU A 55 4.28 50.29 19.23
C LEU A 55 3.20 51.07 19.98
N LEU A 56 3.41 51.29 21.27
CA LEU A 56 2.55 52.12 22.11
C LEU A 56 3.08 53.55 22.17
N ALA A 57 2.28 54.50 21.69
CA ALA A 57 2.48 55.92 21.91
C ALA A 57 1.59 56.40 23.06
N THR A 58 2.19 57.06 24.05
CA THR A 58 1.49 57.58 25.23
C THR A 58 1.85 59.04 25.44
N ASN A 59 0.86 59.90 25.70
CA ASN A 59 1.13 61.29 26.10
C ASN A 59 1.31 61.43 27.63
N ASN A 60 1.83 62.56 28.09
CA ASN A 60 2.04 62.83 29.52
C ASN A 60 0.80 63.48 30.20
N GLY A 61 -0.41 63.26 29.67
CA GLY A 61 -1.64 63.85 30.20
C GLY A 61 -1.96 63.38 31.63
N ARG A 62 -2.42 64.30 32.49
CA ARG A 62 -2.93 64.00 33.84
C ARG A 62 -4.36 64.54 33.98
N PRO A 63 -5.28 63.83 34.68
CA PRO A 63 -5.08 62.59 35.45
C PRO A 63 -5.00 61.32 34.58
N SER A 64 -5.43 61.37 33.32
CA SER A 64 -5.48 60.21 32.42
C SER A 64 -4.68 60.46 31.13
N PRO A 65 -3.61 59.70 30.87
CA PRO A 65 -2.85 59.82 29.62
C PRO A 65 -3.63 59.19 28.46
N LEU A 66 -3.47 59.77 27.26
CA LEU A 66 -3.98 59.21 26.01
C LEU A 66 -2.95 58.26 25.42
N THR A 67 -3.42 57.14 24.89
CA THR A 67 -2.60 56.12 24.24
C THR A 67 -3.06 55.84 22.81
N SER A 68 -2.13 55.44 21.95
CA SER A 68 -2.37 54.95 20.60
C SER A 68 -1.42 53.79 20.31
N VAL A 69 -1.87 52.81 19.53
CA VAL A 69 -1.09 51.63 19.18
C VAL A 69 -0.92 51.57 17.66
N ALA A 70 0.31 51.35 17.20
CA ALA A 70 0.64 51.09 15.80
C ALA A 70 1.34 49.73 15.68
N ARG A 71 0.89 48.86 14.78
CA ARG A 71 1.51 47.56 14.54
C ARG A 71 2.57 47.65 13.45
N VAL A 72 3.74 47.10 13.75
CA VAL A 72 4.84 46.90 12.79
C VAL A 72 5.00 45.40 12.56
N THR A 73 4.95 44.99 11.29
CA THR A 73 5.25 43.62 10.88
C THR A 73 6.59 43.61 10.16
N VAL A 74 7.51 42.79 10.66
CA VAL A 74 8.81 42.54 10.04
C VAL A 74 8.74 41.17 9.39
N PHE A 75 8.97 41.11 8.07
CA PHE A 75 9.09 39.87 7.33
C PHE A 75 10.56 39.50 7.22
N ILE A 76 10.88 38.24 7.48
CA ILE A 76 12.21 37.67 7.25
C ILE A 76 12.28 37.20 5.80
N GLU A 77 13.35 37.57 5.13
CA GLU A 77 13.63 37.10 3.77
C GLU A 77 14.33 35.75 3.85
N ASP A 78 13.82 34.80 3.07
CA ASP A 78 14.35 33.45 2.99
C ASP A 78 15.69 33.40 2.23
N VAL A 79 16.61 32.57 2.70
CA VAL A 79 17.92 32.34 2.09
C VAL A 79 18.05 30.85 1.84
N ASN A 80 18.56 30.45 0.66
CA ASN A 80 18.78 29.05 0.29
C ASN A 80 19.89 28.40 1.14
N ASP A 81 19.56 27.99 2.37
CA ASP A 81 20.48 27.38 3.33
C ASP A 81 20.10 25.95 3.74
N ASN A 82 18.96 25.45 3.26
CA ASN A 82 18.62 24.04 3.33
C ASN A 82 18.94 23.33 2.01
N GLN A 83 19.04 22.00 2.09
CA GLN A 83 19.28 21.17 0.91
C GLN A 83 18.14 20.18 0.75
N PRO A 84 17.77 19.81 -0.49
CA PRO A 84 16.69 18.87 -0.73
C PRO A 84 16.92 17.52 -0.05
N GLN A 85 15.97 17.10 0.77
CA GLN A 85 15.96 15.81 1.45
C GLN A 85 15.06 14.81 0.76
N VAL A 86 15.65 13.73 0.22
CA VAL A 86 14.89 12.64 -0.41
C VAL A 86 14.15 11.80 0.62
N ILE A 87 12.82 11.82 0.56
CA ILE A 87 11.91 11.01 1.39
C ILE A 87 11.56 9.69 0.71
N LEU A 88 11.38 9.70 -0.62
CA LEU A 88 11.06 8.51 -1.40
C LEU A 88 12.12 8.20 -2.45
N PRO A 89 12.52 6.93 -2.57
CA PRO A 89 12.19 5.81 -1.68
C PRO A 89 12.77 6.01 -0.27
N SER A 90 12.10 5.43 0.73
CA SER A 90 12.47 5.60 2.15
C SER A 90 13.94 5.27 2.42
N SER A 91 14.60 6.06 3.25
CA SER A 91 15.97 5.82 3.72
C SER A 91 16.16 4.46 4.40
N ASN A 92 15.09 3.91 4.98
CA ASN A 92 15.10 2.59 5.62
C ASN A 92 15.05 1.43 4.60
N LEU A 93 14.80 1.73 3.32
CA LEU A 93 14.78 0.73 2.27
C LEU A 93 16.22 0.37 1.88
N SER A 94 16.64 -0.85 2.16
CA SER A 94 18.00 -1.32 1.85
C SER A 94 18.25 -1.47 0.34
N CYS A 95 17.24 -1.85 -0.44
CA CYS A 95 17.27 -1.84 -1.90
C CYS A 95 15.88 -2.03 -2.51
N LEU A 96 15.69 -1.52 -3.74
CA LEU A 96 14.51 -1.81 -4.57
C LEU A 96 14.70 -3.16 -5.27
N THR A 97 13.77 -4.10 -5.14
CA THR A 97 13.87 -5.38 -5.86
C THR A 97 13.14 -5.31 -7.19
N ILE A 98 13.86 -5.56 -8.29
CA ILE A 98 13.30 -5.52 -9.65
C ILE A 98 13.42 -6.91 -10.26
N SER A 99 12.34 -7.37 -10.87
CA SER A 99 12.37 -8.64 -11.57
C SER A 99 13.17 -8.56 -12.87
N LYS A 100 14.00 -9.57 -13.15
CA LYS A 100 14.73 -9.69 -14.42
C LYS A 100 13.81 -9.78 -15.65
N GLY A 101 12.57 -10.25 -15.46
CA GLY A 101 11.56 -10.33 -16.51
C GLY A 101 10.75 -9.04 -16.71
N THR A 102 11.01 -7.98 -15.93
CA THR A 102 10.30 -6.71 -16.05
C THR A 102 10.49 -6.11 -17.44
N THR A 103 9.38 -5.73 -18.08
CA THR A 103 9.36 -5.09 -19.39
C THR A 103 9.71 -3.61 -19.29
N THR A 104 10.29 -3.07 -20.38
CA THR A 104 10.56 -1.63 -20.49
C THR A 104 9.27 -0.82 -20.41
N GLY A 105 9.35 0.38 -19.84
CA GLY A 105 8.21 1.25 -19.53
C GLY A 105 7.54 0.97 -18.18
N THR A 106 7.88 -0.14 -17.52
CA THR A 106 7.34 -0.45 -16.18
C THR A 106 7.88 0.55 -15.16
N MET A 107 6.99 1.09 -14.33
CA MET A 107 7.34 1.94 -13.19
C MET A 107 8.04 1.10 -12.10
N VAL A 108 9.22 1.57 -11.68
CA VAL A 108 10.08 0.91 -10.69
C VAL A 108 9.88 1.53 -9.31
N THR A 109 9.92 2.86 -9.25
CA THR A 109 9.72 3.62 -8.02
C THR A 109 9.30 5.04 -8.32
N LYS A 110 8.94 5.78 -7.28
CA LYS A 110 8.72 7.21 -7.32
C LYS A 110 9.82 7.90 -6.51
N ILE A 111 10.35 8.99 -7.03
CA ILE A 111 11.27 9.85 -6.29
C ILE A 111 10.47 11.00 -5.71
N TYR A 112 10.78 11.35 -4.46
CA TYR A 112 10.20 12.52 -3.83
C TYR A 112 11.19 13.06 -2.80
N ALA A 113 11.46 14.36 -2.88
CA ALA A 113 12.26 15.10 -1.92
C ALA A 113 11.47 16.32 -1.43
N ILE A 114 11.86 16.80 -0.25
CA ILE A 114 11.37 18.04 0.34
C ILE A 114 12.55 18.97 0.57
N ASP A 115 12.29 20.26 0.53
CA ASP A 115 13.22 21.29 0.94
C ASP A 115 12.47 22.19 1.93
N GLU A 116 13.14 22.60 3.01
CA GLU A 116 12.52 23.39 4.08
C GLU A 116 12.44 24.87 3.72
N ASP A 117 13.21 25.32 2.73
CA ASP A 117 13.21 26.69 2.23
C ASP A 117 11.87 27.06 1.54
N SER A 118 11.75 28.31 1.11
CA SER A 118 10.53 28.86 0.53
C SER A 118 10.68 29.30 -0.93
N GLY A 119 9.57 29.23 -1.68
CA GLY A 119 9.50 29.75 -3.04
C GLY A 119 10.45 29.04 -4.02
N LEU A 120 11.36 29.79 -4.62
CA LEU A 120 12.34 29.25 -5.59
C LEU A 120 13.48 28.50 -4.91
N ASN A 121 13.79 28.84 -3.66
CA ASN A 121 14.84 28.17 -2.87
C ASN A 121 14.46 26.70 -2.62
N SER A 122 13.17 26.38 -2.48
CA SER A 122 12.68 25.00 -2.35
C SER A 122 12.19 24.34 -3.64
N GLU A 123 12.43 24.93 -4.81
CA GLU A 123 12.06 24.30 -6.08
C GLU A 123 13.06 23.20 -6.45
N ILE A 124 12.63 21.94 -6.35
CA ILE A 124 13.50 20.78 -6.54
C ILE A 124 13.48 20.28 -7.99
N LYS A 125 14.68 20.03 -8.53
CA LYS A 125 14.94 19.35 -9.80
C LYS A 125 15.54 17.97 -9.54
N TYR A 126 15.10 17.00 -10.35
CA TYR A 126 15.52 15.61 -10.25
C TYR A 126 16.18 15.18 -11.56
N THR A 127 17.36 14.57 -11.48
CA THR A 127 18.06 14.02 -12.64
C THR A 127 18.73 12.68 -12.34
N ILE A 128 18.90 11.86 -13.36
CA ILE A 128 19.69 10.62 -13.28
C ILE A 128 21.08 10.94 -13.85
N ALA A 129 22.12 10.83 -13.02
CA ALA A 129 23.46 11.31 -13.37
C ALA A 129 24.14 10.50 -14.50
N ALA A 130 23.77 9.24 -14.67
CA ALA A 130 24.38 8.35 -15.66
C ALA A 130 23.52 8.22 -16.92
N SER A 131 24.05 8.65 -18.07
CA SER A 131 23.42 8.48 -19.39
C SER A 131 23.26 7.01 -19.79
N SER A 132 24.06 6.10 -19.22
CA SER A 132 23.96 4.65 -19.43
C SER A 132 23.06 3.94 -18.41
N SER A 133 22.30 4.68 -17.60
CA SER A 133 21.34 4.09 -16.65
C SER A 133 20.27 3.30 -17.41
N PRO A 134 19.91 2.08 -16.99
CA PRO A 134 18.78 1.35 -17.58
C PRO A 134 17.43 1.95 -17.17
N PHE A 135 17.42 3.03 -16.38
CA PHE A 135 16.23 3.74 -15.94
C PHE A 135 16.13 5.12 -16.56
N GLN A 136 14.89 5.57 -16.69
CA GLN A 136 14.55 6.93 -17.06
C GLN A 136 13.67 7.54 -15.99
N LEU A 137 13.81 8.85 -15.81
CA LEU A 137 12.98 9.65 -14.91
C LEU A 137 12.04 10.51 -15.75
N ASP A 138 10.75 10.45 -15.45
CA ASP A 138 9.80 11.45 -15.92
C ASP A 138 9.81 12.64 -14.96
N ALA A 139 10.30 13.78 -15.45
CA ALA A 139 10.41 15.03 -14.69
C ALA A 139 9.05 15.55 -14.18
N ARG A 140 7.93 15.23 -14.85
CA ARG A 140 6.59 15.73 -14.44
C ARG A 140 5.98 14.89 -13.34
N SER A 141 6.09 13.57 -13.45
CA SER A 141 5.46 12.64 -12.50
C SER A 141 6.41 12.20 -11.38
N SER A 142 7.71 12.47 -11.50
CA SER A 142 8.78 11.95 -10.64
C SER A 142 8.82 10.41 -10.60
N ASN A 143 8.32 9.78 -11.66
CA ASN A 143 8.32 8.32 -11.79
C ASN A 143 9.63 7.86 -12.43
N VAL A 144 10.25 6.86 -11.81
CA VAL A 144 11.38 6.14 -12.38
C VAL A 144 10.85 4.91 -13.09
N THR A 145 11.10 4.81 -14.39
CA THR A 145 10.68 3.68 -15.22
C THR A 145 11.89 2.93 -15.77
N LEU A 146 11.70 1.66 -16.10
CA LEU A 146 12.72 0.85 -16.75
C LEU A 146 12.80 1.23 -18.23
N ALA A 147 13.89 1.88 -18.65
CA ALA A 147 14.08 2.29 -20.04
C ALA A 147 14.71 1.18 -20.90
N GLN A 148 15.55 0.33 -20.29
CA GLN A 148 16.29 -0.72 -20.99
C GLN A 148 16.17 -2.05 -20.27
N ARG A 149 16.30 -3.16 -21.02
CA ARG A 149 16.25 -4.49 -20.44
C ARG A 149 17.42 -4.71 -19.49
N LEU A 150 17.14 -5.27 -18.32
CA LEU A 150 18.14 -5.56 -17.29
C LEU A 150 19.04 -6.73 -17.74
N MET A 151 20.30 -6.43 -18.07
CA MET A 151 21.28 -7.41 -18.54
C MET A 151 22.19 -7.95 -17.43
N ALA A 152 22.23 -7.29 -16.27
CA ALA A 152 23.08 -7.70 -15.16
C ALA A 152 22.67 -9.08 -14.58
N PRO A 153 23.61 -9.80 -13.92
CA PRO A 153 23.32 -11.08 -13.29
C PRO A 153 22.26 -10.98 -12.18
N LEU A 154 21.60 -12.11 -11.88
CA LEU A 154 20.68 -12.20 -10.75
C LEU A 154 21.39 -11.93 -9.43
N HIS A 155 20.67 -11.39 -8.45
CA HIS A 155 21.18 -10.96 -7.15
C HIS A 155 22.24 -9.85 -7.20
N THR A 156 22.52 -9.27 -8.37
CA THR A 156 23.38 -8.08 -8.48
C THR A 156 22.65 -6.86 -7.93
N THR A 157 23.31 -6.14 -7.03
CA THR A 157 22.91 -4.78 -6.65
C THR A 157 23.58 -3.80 -7.60
N VAL A 158 22.79 -2.90 -8.19
CA VAL A 158 23.28 -1.81 -9.02
C VAL A 158 22.75 -0.51 -8.43
N TRP A 159 23.47 0.59 -8.62
CA TRP A 159 23.14 1.89 -8.06
C TRP A 159 22.55 2.79 -9.13
N VAL A 160 21.41 3.40 -8.83
CA VAL A 160 20.90 4.54 -9.60
C VAL A 160 21.39 5.80 -8.90
N ASN A 161 22.29 6.52 -9.56
CA ASN A 161 22.78 7.80 -9.06
C ASN A 161 21.75 8.88 -9.39
N LEU A 162 20.97 9.26 -8.39
CA LEU A 162 20.04 10.37 -8.48
C LEU A 162 20.72 11.64 -8.00
N LEU A 163 20.64 12.67 -8.82
CA LEU A 163 21.01 14.00 -8.44
C LEU A 163 19.70 14.77 -8.17
N VAL A 164 19.61 15.30 -6.97
CA VAL A 164 18.47 16.08 -6.49
C VAL A 164 19.04 17.42 -6.06
N ASN A 165 18.62 18.48 -6.73
CA ASN A 165 19.12 19.83 -6.49
C ASN A 165 17.97 20.82 -6.49
N ASP A 166 18.08 21.86 -5.67
CA ASP A 166 17.25 23.04 -5.78
C ASP A 166 17.67 23.88 -7.02
N THR A 167 16.89 24.92 -7.34
CA THR A 167 17.10 25.69 -8.57
C THR A 167 18.19 26.76 -8.51
N LEU A 168 18.81 27.00 -7.35
CA LEU A 168 19.68 28.16 -7.12
C LEU A 168 21.06 27.72 -6.59
N GLU A 169 22.07 27.67 -7.47
CA GLU A 169 23.47 27.47 -7.06
C GLU A 169 24.07 28.71 -6.37
N PRO A 170 24.92 28.56 -5.33
CA PRO A 170 25.14 27.38 -4.50
C PRO A 170 24.45 27.56 -3.12
N CYS A 171 23.64 26.58 -2.71
CA CYS A 171 23.49 26.29 -1.30
C CYS A 171 24.90 26.14 -0.68
N HIS A 172 25.14 26.72 0.49
CA HIS A 172 26.49 26.81 1.10
C HIS A 172 27.12 25.44 1.45
N LEU A 173 26.45 24.32 1.14
CA LEU A 173 26.95 22.96 1.23
C LEU A 173 26.79 22.24 -0.13
N GLU A 174 27.85 21.57 -0.58
CA GLU A 174 27.86 20.75 -1.80
C GLU A 174 26.65 19.81 -1.86
N THR A 175 25.85 19.90 -2.93
CA THR A 175 24.69 19.02 -3.17
C THR A 175 25.19 17.59 -3.40
N LEU A 176 25.24 16.79 -2.33
CA LEU A 176 25.72 15.42 -2.42
C LEU A 176 24.74 14.54 -3.21
N PRO A 177 25.16 13.86 -4.28
CA PRO A 177 24.28 12.98 -5.03
C PRO A 177 23.83 11.80 -4.16
N ARG A 178 22.54 11.46 -4.22
CA ARG A 178 22.00 10.29 -3.51
C ARG A 178 21.98 9.07 -4.43
N SER A 179 22.74 8.05 -4.09
CA SER A 179 22.72 6.76 -4.80
C SER A 179 21.65 5.83 -4.23
N LEU A 180 20.69 5.41 -5.05
CA LEU A 180 19.69 4.40 -4.68
C LEU A 180 20.13 2.99 -5.12
N PRO A 181 20.29 2.04 -4.19
CA PRO A 181 20.56 0.66 -4.56
C PRO A 181 19.29 -0.04 -5.04
N TYR A 182 19.39 -0.76 -6.16
CA TYR A 182 18.39 -1.74 -6.58
C TYR A 182 19.02 -3.10 -6.77
N ARG A 183 18.27 -4.16 -6.46
CA ARG A 183 18.68 -5.56 -6.58
C ARG A 183 17.83 -6.28 -7.60
N LEU A 184 18.46 -7.04 -8.48
CA LEU A 184 17.76 -7.91 -9.43
C LEU A 184 17.31 -9.20 -8.77
N ALA A 185 16.03 -9.52 -8.89
CA ALA A 185 15.45 -10.81 -8.52
C ALA A 185 14.91 -11.55 -9.76
N GLN A 186 14.72 -12.85 -9.64
CA GLN A 186 13.97 -13.61 -10.63
C GLN A 186 12.50 -13.15 -10.58
N THR A 187 11.82 -13.14 -11.73
CA THR A 187 10.35 -13.24 -11.71
C THR A 187 10.03 -14.46 -10.87
N PRO A 188 9.06 -14.42 -9.93
CA PRO A 188 8.46 -15.65 -9.48
C PRO A 188 8.10 -16.39 -10.78
N SER A 189 8.71 -17.55 -11.00
CA SER A 189 8.21 -18.44 -12.04
C SER A 189 6.74 -18.54 -11.71
N GLU A 190 5.87 -18.06 -12.60
CA GLU A 190 4.52 -18.58 -12.64
C GLU A 190 4.75 -20.08 -12.66
N LYS A 191 4.58 -20.72 -11.51
CA LYS A 191 4.52 -22.16 -11.44
C LYS A 191 3.41 -22.44 -12.44
N PRO A 192 3.69 -23.06 -13.61
CA PRO A 192 2.65 -23.32 -14.58
C PRO A 192 1.56 -23.97 -13.76
N ALA A 193 0.37 -23.34 -13.73
CA ALA A 193 -0.73 -23.71 -12.85
C ALA A 193 -0.67 -25.22 -12.74
N GLU A 194 -0.32 -25.73 -11.54
CA GLU A 194 -0.24 -27.17 -11.35
C GLU A 194 -1.60 -27.65 -11.78
N THR A 195 -1.69 -28.17 -13.01
CA THR A 195 -2.87 -28.86 -13.49
C THR A 195 -3.11 -29.86 -12.38
N PRO A 196 -4.25 -29.78 -11.68
CA PRO A 196 -4.42 -30.53 -10.46
C PRO A 196 -4.02 -31.96 -10.79
N ALA A 197 -3.04 -32.48 -10.04
CA ALA A 197 -2.67 -33.88 -10.08
C ALA A 197 -3.84 -34.69 -9.51
N CYS A 198 -4.98 -34.66 -10.20
CA CYS A 198 -6.24 -35.27 -9.82
C CYS A 198 -6.98 -35.71 -11.08
N ASP A 199 -6.28 -36.42 -11.97
CA ASP A 199 -6.94 -37.09 -13.09
C ASP A 199 -6.53 -38.57 -13.25
N ARG A 200 -5.51 -39.03 -12.51
CA ARG A 200 -5.16 -40.46 -12.48
C ARG A 200 -5.96 -41.24 -11.42
N HIS A 201 -6.11 -40.69 -10.22
CA HIS A 201 -6.94 -41.31 -9.18
C HIS A 201 -8.44 -41.10 -9.42
N ALA A 202 -8.86 -39.93 -9.92
CA ALA A 202 -10.27 -39.65 -10.20
C ALA A 202 -10.85 -40.60 -11.27
N ARG A 203 -10.10 -40.87 -12.36
CA ARG A 203 -10.51 -41.85 -13.39
C ARG A 203 -10.54 -43.28 -12.85
N LEU A 204 -9.58 -43.68 -12.03
CA LEU A 204 -9.57 -45.01 -11.41
C LEU A 204 -10.75 -45.18 -10.44
N ILE A 205 -11.04 -44.18 -9.62
CA ILE A 205 -12.19 -44.18 -8.69
C ILE A 205 -13.51 -44.22 -9.46
N LEU A 206 -13.65 -43.47 -10.56
CA LEU A 206 -14.83 -43.52 -11.43
C LEU A 206 -15.02 -44.90 -12.08
N LEU A 207 -13.96 -45.53 -12.57
CA LEU A 207 -14.04 -46.87 -13.19
C LEU A 207 -14.37 -47.96 -12.17
N VAL A 208 -13.74 -47.93 -10.98
CA VAL A 208 -14.04 -48.87 -9.90
C VAL A 208 -15.47 -48.67 -9.39
N GLY A 209 -15.90 -47.41 -9.21
CA GLY A 209 -17.26 -47.08 -8.79
C GLY A 209 -18.32 -47.56 -9.79
N LEU A 210 -18.09 -47.34 -11.10
CA LEU A 210 -18.98 -47.84 -12.15
C LEU A 210 -19.03 -49.37 -12.16
N GLY A 211 -17.90 -50.05 -11.99
CA GLY A 211 -17.83 -51.51 -11.90
C GLY A 211 -18.65 -52.08 -10.74
N ILE A 212 -18.56 -51.48 -9.55
CA ILE A 212 -19.34 -51.89 -8.37
C ILE A 212 -20.84 -51.68 -8.58
N MET A 213 -21.22 -50.56 -9.20
CA MET A 213 -22.63 -50.24 -9.50
C MET A 213 -23.23 -51.25 -10.49
N VAL A 214 -22.50 -51.59 -11.55
CA VAL A 214 -22.95 -52.59 -12.54
C VAL A 214 -23.05 -53.99 -11.90
N ALA A 215 -22.05 -54.39 -11.11
CA ALA A 215 -22.08 -55.69 -10.42
C ALA A 215 -23.27 -55.80 -9.45
N SER A 216 -23.57 -54.72 -8.71
CA SER A 216 -24.71 -54.66 -7.79
C SER A 216 -26.05 -54.74 -8.53
N LEU A 217 -26.17 -54.05 -9.67
CA LEU A 217 -27.36 -54.13 -10.52
C LEU A 217 -27.54 -55.54 -11.11
N CYS A 218 -26.47 -56.19 -11.58
CA CYS A 218 -26.51 -57.56 -12.05
C CYS A 218 -26.96 -58.52 -10.95
N LEU A 219 -26.41 -58.37 -9.73
CA LEU A 219 -26.78 -59.20 -8.59
C LEU A 219 -28.27 -59.02 -8.25
N PHE A 220 -28.75 -57.77 -8.24
CA PHE A 220 -30.16 -57.46 -8.01
C PHE A 220 -31.07 -58.05 -9.09
N LEU A 221 -30.69 -57.97 -10.36
CA LEU A 221 -31.46 -58.60 -11.44
C LEU A 221 -31.50 -60.12 -11.30
N VAL A 222 -30.39 -60.75 -10.91
CA VAL A 222 -30.34 -62.20 -10.63
C VAL A 222 -31.25 -62.54 -9.46
N THR A 223 -31.22 -61.81 -8.34
CA THR A 223 -32.11 -62.08 -7.21
C THR A 223 -33.57 -61.87 -7.57
N VAL A 224 -33.90 -60.86 -8.38
CA VAL A 224 -35.27 -60.65 -8.90
C VAL A 224 -35.69 -61.80 -9.81
N VAL A 225 -34.84 -62.27 -10.71
CA VAL A 225 -35.15 -63.42 -11.58
C VAL A 225 -35.33 -64.69 -10.76
N LEU A 226 -34.45 -64.96 -9.79
CA LEU A 226 -34.57 -66.10 -8.87
C LEU A 226 -35.85 -65.98 -8.03
N TYR A 227 -36.17 -64.80 -7.52
CA TYR A 227 -37.41 -64.53 -6.79
C TYR A 227 -38.63 -64.78 -7.67
N MET A 228 -38.63 -64.28 -8.92
CA MET A 228 -39.72 -64.50 -9.87
C MET A 228 -39.85 -65.98 -10.26
N LYS A 229 -38.74 -66.72 -10.35
CA LYS A 229 -38.71 -68.17 -10.60
C LYS A 229 -39.28 -68.94 -9.40
N GLN A 230 -38.88 -68.60 -8.18
CA GLN A 230 -39.44 -69.18 -6.95
C GLN A 230 -40.94 -68.87 -6.81
N ARG A 231 -41.35 -67.64 -7.10
CA ARG A 231 -42.77 -67.22 -7.11
C ARG A 231 -43.58 -67.94 -8.18
N LYS A 232 -43.02 -68.18 -9.37
CA LYS A 232 -43.66 -69.03 -10.39
C LYS A 232 -43.78 -70.48 -9.92
N ARG A 233 -42.73 -71.05 -9.30
CA ARG A 233 -42.75 -72.41 -8.76
C ARG A 233 -43.80 -72.58 -7.66
N SER A 234 -43.90 -71.62 -6.73
CA SER A 234 -44.94 -71.65 -5.68
C SER A 234 -46.36 -71.43 -6.23
N ARG A 235 -46.54 -70.67 -7.32
CA ARG A 235 -47.82 -70.61 -8.05
C ARG A 235 -48.16 -71.94 -8.74
N GLY A 236 -47.19 -72.62 -9.34
CA GLY A 236 -47.36 -73.95 -9.95
C GLY A 236 -47.74 -75.02 -8.92
N GLU A 237 -47.09 -75.02 -7.76
CA GLU A 237 -47.40 -75.94 -6.65
C GLU A 237 -48.80 -75.67 -6.04
N ARG A 238 -49.25 -74.40 -5.99
CA ARG A 238 -50.61 -74.05 -5.56
C ARG A 238 -51.70 -74.51 -6.55
N GLN A 239 -51.41 -74.53 -7.86
CA GLN A 239 -52.33 -75.08 -8.86
C GLN A 239 -52.35 -76.61 -8.84
N GLN A 240 -51.20 -77.27 -8.64
CA GLN A 240 -51.13 -78.72 -8.52
C GLN A 240 -51.84 -79.24 -7.25
N ARG A 241 -51.68 -78.58 -6.10
CA ARG A 241 -52.42 -78.95 -4.86
C ARG A 241 -53.92 -78.69 -4.95
N ARG A 242 -54.38 -77.72 -5.76
CA ARG A 242 -55.82 -77.52 -6.03
C ARG A 242 -56.39 -78.57 -6.99
N GLY A 243 -55.61 -79.08 -7.95
CA GLY A 243 -56.06 -80.12 -8.89
C GLY A 243 -56.02 -81.55 -8.34
N VAL A 244 -55.21 -81.84 -7.31
CA VAL A 244 -55.05 -83.21 -6.76
C VAL A 244 -56.07 -83.54 -5.67
N ASN A 245 -56.69 -82.54 -5.02
CA ASN A 245 -57.65 -82.77 -3.93
C ASN A 245 -59.09 -83.06 -4.40
N GLU A 246 -59.37 -83.08 -5.70
CA GLU A 246 -60.72 -83.27 -6.23
C GLU A 246 -61.02 -84.72 -6.70
N ASN A 247 -60.05 -85.64 -6.66
CA ASN A 247 -60.21 -86.99 -7.23
C ASN A 247 -59.63 -88.14 -6.37
N GLN A 248 -60.09 -88.34 -5.13
CA GLN A 248 -59.95 -89.67 -4.50
C GLN A 248 -60.96 -89.89 -3.35
N ILE A 249 -62.12 -90.48 -3.70
CA ILE A 249 -63.02 -91.22 -2.81
C ILE A 249 -62.48 -92.67 -2.70
N PRO A 250 -62.40 -93.32 -1.53
CA PRO A 250 -61.80 -94.64 -1.39
C PRO A 250 -62.84 -95.78 -1.51
N LEU A 251 -62.49 -96.86 -2.20
CA LEU A 251 -63.14 -98.18 -2.09
C LEU A 251 -62.07 -99.21 -1.68
N ARG A 252 -62.20 -99.74 -0.45
CA ARG A 252 -61.33 -100.77 0.12
C ARG A 252 -62.21 -101.95 0.56
N ILE A 253 -62.08 -103.07 -0.14
CA ILE A 253 -62.59 -104.41 0.21
C ILE A 253 -61.34 -105.33 0.05
N GLN A 254 -60.77 -105.83 1.16
CA GLN A 254 -60.85 -107.22 1.68
C GLN A 254 -60.01 -108.17 0.80
N GLU A 255 -59.04 -108.99 1.25
CA GLU A 255 -58.97 -110.02 2.32
C GLU A 255 -57.46 -110.24 2.65
N ARG A 256 -57.00 -110.48 3.89
CA ARG A 256 -57.04 -111.72 4.71
C ARG A 256 -56.57 -112.98 3.95
N TYR A 257 -55.38 -113.50 4.26
CA TYR A 257 -55.19 -114.77 5.00
C TYR A 257 -53.73 -115.22 5.08
N SER A 258 -53.43 -115.87 6.22
CA SER A 258 -52.42 -116.92 6.49
C SER A 258 -50.93 -116.63 6.24
N SER A 259 -50.04 -116.54 7.24
CA SER A 259 -49.70 -117.44 8.38
C SER A 259 -48.64 -118.49 8.04
N GLY A 260 -47.58 -118.52 8.88
CA GLY A 260 -46.64 -119.65 9.03
C GLY A 260 -45.43 -119.54 8.10
N GLU A 261 -44.19 -119.87 8.47
CA GLU A 261 -43.53 -120.46 9.66
C GLU A 261 -42.06 -119.97 9.56
N ALA A 262 -41.35 -119.57 10.61
CA ALA A 262 -40.60 -120.40 11.55
C ALA A 262 -39.80 -121.58 10.93
N LEU A 263 -38.54 -121.33 10.58
CA LEU A 263 -37.34 -121.94 11.19
C LEU A 263 -36.08 -121.20 10.73
#